data_AF-A0A1W1ZFZ1-F1
#
_entry.id   AF-A0A1W1ZFZ1-F1
#
_cell.length_a   1.000
_cell.length_b   1.000
_cell.length_c   1.000
_cell.angle_alpha   90.00
_cell.angle_beta   90.00
_cell.angle_gamma   90.00
#
_symmetry.space_group_name_H-M   'P 1'
#
loop_
_entity.id
_entity.type
_entity.pdbx_description
1 polymer ?
#
loop_
_entity_poly.entity_id
_entity_poly.type
_entity_poly.pdbx_seq_one_letter_code
_entity_poly.pdbx_strand_id
1 'polypeptide(L)'
;MGFIADVKAMKDIARIKSGGTAKLSISQITCLITNIPDAQKNLSRSEFESVYALYKELRKCNTKMEMDKYGYIDTAVTIIKKFDEIAPYVKYSGGNELEFSFMMDDIRKGSGLSDIFNTQKRKEIVFDDEDQKYMDYIVEQSLGQVNQDDAHEIMRVIYHYHEYGKAAALKEFDNIAKKLIEKNGLDAIFKISFISGLFYPNGILTKEESDELGKKYTNQLIEIELQNIN
;
A
#
# COMPACT_ATOMS: atom_id res chain seq x y z
N MET A 1 -7.95 28.07 -15.09
CA MET A 1 -7.62 27.01 -16.06
C MET A 1 -8.92 26.48 -16.65
N GLY A 2 -8.95 26.21 -17.96
CA GLY A 2 -10.17 25.84 -18.69
C GLY A 2 -10.29 24.34 -18.98
N PHE A 3 -11.52 23.90 -19.26
CA PHE A 3 -11.99 22.53 -19.50
C PHE A 3 -11.06 21.67 -20.41
N ILE A 4 -10.44 22.26 -21.43
CA ILE A 4 -9.55 21.55 -22.37
C ILE A 4 -8.27 21.02 -21.69
N ALA A 5 -7.72 21.77 -20.72
CA ALA A 5 -6.51 21.36 -19.99
C ALA A 5 -6.79 20.18 -19.05
N ASP A 6 -8.00 20.12 -18.50
CA ASP A 6 -8.44 19.07 -17.57
C ASP A 6 -8.77 17.77 -18.35
N VAL A 7 -9.34 17.87 -19.56
CA VAL A 7 -9.54 16.70 -20.46
C VAL A 7 -8.22 16.09 -20.91
N LYS A 8 -7.21 16.90 -21.19
CA LYS A 8 -5.85 16.40 -21.51
C LYS A 8 -5.23 15.70 -20.29
N ALA A 9 -5.41 16.26 -19.10
CA ALA A 9 -4.92 15.65 -17.86
C ALA A 9 -5.56 14.27 -17.59
N MET A 10 -6.85 14.09 -17.92
CA MET A 10 -7.51 12.78 -17.83
C MET A 10 -6.88 11.73 -18.76
N LYS A 11 -6.52 12.11 -20.00
CA LYS A 11 -5.78 11.21 -20.92
C LYS A 11 -4.37 10.90 -20.42
N ASP A 12 -3.70 11.89 -19.84
CA ASP A 12 -2.38 11.72 -19.24
C ASP A 12 -2.42 10.78 -18.02
N ILE A 13 -3.49 10.83 -17.20
CA ILE A 13 -3.72 9.85 -16.13
C ILE A 13 -3.96 8.46 -16.69
N ALA A 14 -4.75 8.31 -17.76
CA ALA A 14 -4.99 6.99 -18.37
C ALA A 14 -3.68 6.34 -18.84
N ARG A 15 -2.77 7.13 -19.42
CA ARG A 15 -1.42 6.70 -19.80
C ARG A 15 -0.57 6.32 -18.59
N ILE A 16 -0.65 7.08 -17.50
CA ILE A 16 0.04 6.73 -16.25
C ILE A 16 -0.51 5.42 -15.66
N LYS A 17 -1.83 5.22 -15.70
CA LYS A 17 -2.49 3.99 -15.21
C LYS A 17 -2.07 2.75 -16.00
N SER A 18 -1.79 2.88 -17.30
CA SER A 18 -1.27 1.79 -18.13
C SER A 18 0.25 1.58 -18.01
N GLY A 19 0.92 2.17 -17.02
CA GLY A 19 2.36 2.00 -16.77
C GLY A 19 3.28 2.96 -17.51
N GLY A 20 2.74 3.94 -18.25
CA GLY A 20 3.54 4.98 -18.91
C GLY A 20 3.86 6.17 -17.99
N THR A 21 4.58 7.15 -18.54
CA THR A 21 4.82 8.44 -17.89
C THR A 21 4.01 9.55 -18.55
N ALA A 22 3.66 10.60 -17.79
CA ALA A 22 3.07 11.82 -18.33
C ALA A 22 3.53 13.07 -17.58
N LYS A 23 3.33 14.24 -18.20
CA LYS A 23 3.70 15.54 -17.61
C LYS A 23 2.48 16.22 -17.00
N LEU A 24 2.39 16.22 -15.67
CA LEU A 24 1.30 16.81 -14.90
C LEU A 24 1.82 17.92 -13.98
N SER A 25 0.98 18.92 -13.72
CA SER A 25 1.25 19.93 -12.68
C SER A 25 0.41 19.67 -11.43
N ILE A 26 0.83 20.25 -10.30
CA ILE A 26 0.06 20.24 -9.05
C ILE A 26 -1.35 20.80 -9.30
N SER A 27 -1.48 21.90 -10.04
CA SER A 27 -2.77 22.49 -10.39
C SER A 27 -3.71 21.53 -11.13
N GLN A 28 -3.16 20.66 -12.00
CA GLN A 28 -3.94 19.62 -12.68
C GLN A 28 -4.35 18.50 -11.71
N ILE A 29 -3.41 18.00 -10.90
CA ILE A 29 -3.67 16.94 -9.92
C ILE A 29 -4.71 17.40 -8.90
N THR A 30 -4.56 18.60 -8.32
CA THR A 30 -5.52 19.19 -7.39
C THR A 30 -6.92 19.25 -7.98
N CYS A 31 -7.06 19.60 -9.26
CA CYS A 31 -8.37 19.68 -9.92
C CYS A 31 -9.02 18.32 -10.14
N LEU A 32 -8.21 17.27 -10.32
CA LEU A 32 -8.70 15.92 -10.59
C LEU A 32 -9.15 15.20 -9.32
N ILE A 33 -8.55 15.54 -8.17
CA ILE A 33 -8.81 14.83 -6.92
C ILE A 33 -9.81 15.57 -6.01
N THR A 34 -10.03 16.88 -6.19
CA THR A 34 -10.93 17.65 -5.33
C THR A 34 -12.26 17.99 -6.01
N ASN A 35 -13.38 17.79 -5.30
CA ASN A 35 -14.71 18.21 -5.73
C ASN A 35 -15.18 19.42 -4.92
N ILE A 36 -14.97 20.63 -5.47
CA ILE A 36 -15.36 21.89 -4.82
C ILE A 36 -16.88 22.03 -4.62
N PRO A 37 -17.75 21.65 -5.59
CA PRO A 37 -19.18 21.57 -5.33
C PRO A 37 -19.56 20.72 -4.11
N ASP A 38 -18.97 19.54 -3.95
CA ASP A 38 -19.23 18.69 -2.77
C ASP A 38 -18.70 19.34 -1.50
N ALA A 39 -17.52 19.98 -1.55
CA ALA A 39 -16.98 20.74 -0.42
C ALA A 39 -17.95 21.84 0.03
N GLN A 40 -18.54 22.59 -0.91
CA GLN A 40 -19.50 23.65 -0.61
C GLN A 40 -20.78 23.12 0.03
N LYS A 41 -21.21 21.91 -0.38
CA LYS A 41 -22.43 21.27 0.11
C LYS A 41 -22.25 20.62 1.49
N ASN A 42 -21.10 20.00 1.73
CA ASN A 42 -20.89 19.07 2.84
C ASN A 42 -20.09 19.65 4.01
N LEU A 43 -19.44 20.80 3.83
CA LEU A 43 -18.62 21.46 4.85
C LEU A 43 -19.33 22.66 5.47
N SER A 44 -18.92 23.03 6.68
CA SER A 44 -19.28 24.32 7.24
C SER A 44 -18.67 25.46 6.42
N ARG A 45 -19.21 26.68 6.57
CA ARG A 45 -18.74 27.84 5.82
C ARG A 45 -17.25 28.12 6.03
N SER A 46 -16.74 28.05 7.26
CA SER A 46 -15.34 28.30 7.59
C SER A 46 -14.40 27.21 7.05
N GLU A 47 -14.83 25.95 7.10
CA GLU A 47 -14.09 24.84 6.51
C GLU A 47 -14.02 24.98 4.98
N PHE A 48 -15.15 25.29 4.34
CA PHE A 48 -15.21 25.51 2.89
C PHE A 48 -14.32 26.69 2.46
N GLU A 49 -14.38 27.82 3.16
CA GLU A 49 -13.53 28.98 2.85
C GLU A 49 -12.04 28.64 2.93
N SER A 50 -11.64 27.82 3.92
CA SER A 50 -10.26 27.36 4.10
C SER A 50 -9.83 26.34 3.03
N VAL A 51 -10.68 25.35 2.73
CA VAL A 51 -10.45 24.38 1.63
C VAL A 51 -10.35 25.10 0.30
N TYR A 52 -11.24 26.05 0.02
CA TYR A 52 -11.23 26.81 -1.23
C TYR A 52 -10.01 27.73 -1.36
N ALA A 53 -9.51 28.29 -0.25
CA ALA A 53 -8.27 29.04 -0.23
C ALA A 53 -7.07 28.15 -0.61
N LEU A 54 -6.92 26.98 0.02
CA LEU A 54 -5.86 26.01 -0.33
C LEU A 54 -5.97 25.55 -1.79
N TYR A 55 -7.18 25.24 -2.26
CA TYR A 55 -7.44 24.89 -3.65
C TYR A 55 -6.95 25.98 -4.62
N LYS A 56 -7.28 27.25 -4.35
CA LYS A 56 -6.81 28.36 -5.19
C LYS A 56 -5.29 28.51 -5.17
N GLU A 57 -4.63 28.34 -4.02
CA GLU A 57 -3.17 28.41 -3.93
C GLU A 57 -2.51 27.30 -4.76
N LEU A 58 -2.93 26.04 -4.59
CA LEU A 58 -2.38 24.92 -5.36
C LEU A 58 -2.65 25.04 -6.86
N ARG A 59 -3.78 25.65 -7.25
CA ARG A 59 -4.12 25.91 -8.66
C ARG A 59 -3.20 26.91 -9.35
N LYS A 60 -2.37 27.67 -8.61
CA LYS A 60 -1.32 28.54 -9.18
C LYS A 60 -0.08 27.76 -9.62
N CYS A 61 0.12 26.55 -9.10
CA CYS A 61 1.29 25.72 -9.37
C CYS A 61 1.19 24.99 -10.72
N ASN A 62 1.69 25.63 -11.78
CA ASN A 62 1.51 25.18 -13.17
C ASN A 62 2.71 24.47 -13.79
N THR A 63 3.83 24.41 -13.06
CA THR A 63 5.03 23.68 -13.48
C THR A 63 4.68 22.21 -13.68
N LYS A 64 5.00 21.70 -14.87
CA LYS A 64 4.75 20.30 -15.22
C LYS A 64 5.96 19.45 -14.87
N MET A 65 5.72 18.42 -14.10
CA MET A 65 6.70 17.42 -13.72
C MET A 65 6.40 16.15 -14.50
N GLU A 66 7.43 15.46 -14.96
CA GLU A 66 7.27 14.12 -15.51
C GLU A 66 7.03 13.14 -14.36
N MET A 67 5.98 12.34 -14.47
CA MET A 67 5.52 11.47 -13.40
C MET A 67 5.10 10.12 -13.99
N ASP A 68 5.52 9.06 -13.34
CA ASP A 68 4.94 7.73 -13.48
C ASP A 68 3.78 7.55 -12.48
N LYS A 69 3.28 6.32 -12.34
CA LYS A 69 2.21 5.98 -11.41
C LYS A 69 2.57 6.35 -9.97
N TYR A 70 3.81 6.13 -9.55
CA TYR A 70 4.24 6.38 -8.17
C TYR A 70 4.36 7.87 -7.88
N GLY A 71 4.99 8.63 -8.77
CA GLY A 71 5.12 10.07 -8.63
C GLY A 71 3.75 10.75 -8.56
N TYR A 72 2.80 10.35 -9.42
CA TYR A 72 1.44 10.88 -9.41
C TYR A 72 0.74 10.61 -8.08
N ILE A 73 0.79 9.37 -7.59
CA ILE A 73 0.13 8.96 -6.35
C ILE A 73 0.72 9.69 -5.14
N ASP A 74 2.05 9.72 -5.01
CA ASP A 74 2.73 10.36 -3.89
C ASP A 74 2.37 11.86 -3.80
N THR A 75 2.35 12.52 -4.96
CA THR A 75 1.94 13.93 -5.05
C THR A 75 0.46 14.11 -4.71
N ALA A 76 -0.42 13.24 -5.20
CA ALA A 76 -1.85 13.28 -4.87
C ALA A 76 -2.09 13.09 -3.38
N VAL A 77 -1.45 12.10 -2.74
CA VAL A 77 -1.55 11.86 -1.28
C VAL A 77 -1.05 13.06 -0.49
N THR A 78 0.07 13.65 -0.89
CA THR A 78 0.60 14.87 -0.24
C THR A 78 -0.41 16.02 -0.30
N ILE A 79 -1.09 16.19 -1.42
CA ILE A 79 -2.15 17.20 -1.57
C ILE A 79 -3.36 16.84 -0.70
N ILE A 80 -3.80 15.58 -0.72
CA ILE A 80 -4.93 15.07 0.07
C ILE A 80 -4.71 15.31 1.56
N LYS A 81 -3.53 15.01 2.09
CA LYS A 81 -3.19 15.25 3.50
C LYS A 81 -3.37 16.72 3.89
N LYS A 82 -2.89 17.65 3.06
CA LYS A 82 -3.06 19.10 3.30
C LYS A 82 -4.52 19.54 3.31
N PHE A 83 -5.36 18.91 2.49
CA PHE A 83 -6.80 19.17 2.51
C PHE A 83 -7.45 18.56 3.75
N ASP A 84 -7.10 17.32 4.09
CA ASP A 84 -7.66 16.58 5.22
C ASP A 84 -7.34 17.22 6.58
N GLU A 85 -6.19 17.90 6.69
CA GLU A 85 -5.84 18.74 7.84
C GLU A 85 -6.85 19.88 8.09
N ILE A 86 -7.52 20.36 7.04
CA ILE A 86 -8.49 21.46 7.12
C ILE A 86 -9.89 20.92 7.42
N ALA A 87 -10.30 19.90 6.68
CA ALA A 87 -11.61 19.27 6.82
C ALA A 87 -11.58 17.85 6.25
N PRO A 88 -12.41 16.91 6.77
CA PRO A 88 -12.39 15.51 6.35
C PRO A 88 -12.50 15.34 4.83
N TYR A 89 -11.42 14.90 4.20
CA TYR A 89 -11.30 14.85 2.74
C TYR A 89 -12.38 13.99 2.08
N VAL A 90 -12.82 12.93 2.77
CA VAL A 90 -13.89 12.01 2.32
C VAL A 90 -15.18 12.75 1.92
N LYS A 91 -15.44 13.93 2.49
CA LYS A 91 -16.65 14.73 2.22
C LYS A 91 -16.61 15.45 0.88
N TYR A 92 -15.46 15.54 0.24
CA TYR A 92 -15.27 16.33 -0.99
C TYR A 92 -14.22 15.74 -1.94
N SER A 93 -14.02 14.43 -1.87
CA SER A 93 -13.18 13.67 -2.81
C SER A 93 -13.84 13.45 -4.17
N GLY A 94 -15.18 13.59 -4.24
CA GLY A 94 -15.98 13.33 -5.45
C GLY A 94 -16.22 11.85 -5.74
N GLY A 95 -15.82 10.94 -4.85
CA GLY A 95 -16.07 9.50 -4.96
C GLY A 95 -17.01 8.96 -3.87
N ASN A 96 -17.10 7.63 -3.77
CA ASN A 96 -17.90 6.98 -2.74
C ASN A 96 -17.28 7.21 -1.35
N GLU A 97 -18.03 7.79 -0.42
CA GLU A 97 -17.53 8.15 0.91
C GLU A 97 -16.95 6.96 1.70
N LEU A 98 -17.55 5.77 1.57
CA LEU A 98 -17.10 4.55 2.24
C LEU A 98 -15.78 4.03 1.66
N GLU A 99 -15.61 4.06 0.33
CA GLU A 99 -14.35 3.68 -0.30
C GLU A 99 -13.22 4.63 0.12
N PHE A 100 -13.52 5.93 0.18
CA PHE A 100 -12.56 6.94 0.59
C PHE A 100 -12.27 6.91 2.09
N SER A 101 -13.20 6.47 2.95
CA SER A 101 -12.92 6.33 4.39
C SER A 101 -11.86 5.27 4.65
N PHE A 102 -11.93 4.12 3.97
CA PHE A 102 -10.88 3.10 4.08
C PHE A 102 -9.53 3.61 3.60
N MET A 103 -9.48 4.28 2.44
CA MET A 103 -8.24 4.87 1.93
C MET A 103 -7.67 5.94 2.87
N MET A 104 -8.52 6.76 3.48
CA MET A 104 -8.08 7.84 4.38
C MET A 104 -7.58 7.32 5.72
N ASP A 105 -8.13 6.22 6.24
CA ASP A 105 -7.61 5.57 7.44
C ASP A 105 -6.14 5.14 7.24
N ASP A 106 -5.81 4.61 6.07
CA ASP A 106 -4.44 4.24 5.71
C ASP A 106 -3.54 5.48 5.56
N ILE A 107 -4.06 6.56 4.95
CA ILE A 107 -3.32 7.83 4.77
C ILE A 107 -3.00 8.52 6.11
N ARG A 108 -3.93 8.48 7.08
CA ARG A 108 -3.83 9.19 8.37
C ARG A 108 -2.98 8.46 9.40
N LYS A 109 -2.96 7.12 9.39
CA LYS A 109 -2.20 6.29 10.35
C LYS A 109 -0.68 6.42 10.25
N GLY A 110 -0.16 7.29 9.36
CA GLY A 110 1.26 7.58 9.27
C GLY A 110 2.11 6.39 8.82
N SER A 111 1.48 5.32 8.34
CA SER A 111 2.16 4.25 7.65
C SER A 111 2.81 4.88 6.41
N GLY A 112 4.15 4.85 6.36
CA GLY A 112 4.88 5.36 5.20
C GLY A 112 4.27 4.75 3.95
N LEU A 113 4.09 5.55 2.88
CA LEU A 113 3.38 5.22 1.63
C LEU A 113 3.61 3.82 1.03
N SER A 114 4.67 3.12 1.45
CA SER A 114 4.81 1.66 1.31
C SER A 114 3.62 0.82 1.78
N ASP A 115 2.81 1.25 2.76
CA ASP A 115 1.75 0.41 3.35
C ASP A 115 0.39 0.58 2.67
N ILE A 116 0.02 1.82 2.30
CA ILE A 116 -1.27 2.18 1.68
C ILE A 116 -1.42 1.52 0.30
N PHE A 117 -0.30 1.35 -0.42
CA PHE A 117 -0.26 0.67 -1.70
C PHE A 117 0.34 -0.73 -1.63
N ASN A 118 0.75 -1.29 -0.49
CA ASN A 118 1.18 -2.69 -0.48
C ASN A 118 0.03 -3.68 -0.79
N THR A 119 -1.22 -3.23 -0.71
CA THR A 119 -2.39 -3.93 -1.26
C THR A 119 -2.58 -3.74 -2.78
N GLN A 120 -1.95 -2.74 -3.42
CA GLN A 120 -2.03 -2.46 -4.88
C GLN A 120 -0.67 -2.34 -5.60
N LYS A 121 0.42 -2.76 -4.95
CA LYS A 121 1.79 -2.82 -5.44
C LYS A 121 2.25 -4.27 -5.56
N ARG A 122 1.37 -5.15 -6.03
CA ARG A 122 1.86 -6.23 -6.87
C ARG A 122 2.10 -5.59 -8.22
N LYS A 123 3.34 -5.15 -8.52
CA LYS A 123 3.83 -5.44 -9.88
C LYS A 123 3.46 -6.91 -10.07
N GLU A 124 2.74 -7.25 -11.12
CA GLU A 124 2.50 -8.67 -11.41
C GLU A 124 3.88 -9.27 -11.57
N ILE A 125 4.40 -9.88 -10.51
CA ILE A 125 5.69 -10.55 -10.52
C ILE A 125 5.38 -11.75 -11.41
N VAL A 126 5.89 -11.68 -12.63
CA VAL A 126 5.80 -12.78 -13.57
C VAL A 126 6.86 -13.77 -13.12
N PHE A 127 6.40 -14.84 -12.48
CA PHE A 127 7.24 -15.95 -12.11
C PHE A 127 7.53 -16.78 -13.35
N ASP A 128 8.80 -17.11 -13.55
CA ASP A 128 9.20 -18.00 -14.64
C ASP A 128 9.10 -19.48 -14.26
N ASP A 129 9.50 -20.37 -15.16
CA ASP A 129 9.42 -21.81 -14.94
C ASP A 129 10.34 -22.30 -13.79
N GLU A 130 11.43 -21.60 -13.49
CA GLU A 130 12.32 -21.94 -12.37
C GLU A 130 11.71 -21.49 -11.03
N ASP A 131 11.11 -20.30 -11.01
CA ASP A 131 10.34 -19.82 -9.87
C ASP A 131 9.19 -20.79 -9.53
N GLN A 132 8.50 -21.32 -10.55
CA GLN A 132 7.43 -22.29 -10.36
C GLN A 132 7.93 -23.61 -9.74
N LYS A 133 9.07 -24.14 -10.22
CA LYS A 133 9.69 -25.34 -9.62
C LYS A 133 10.07 -25.10 -8.17
N TYR A 134 10.54 -23.90 -7.85
CA TYR A 134 10.90 -23.57 -6.48
C TYR A 134 9.67 -23.42 -5.56
N MET A 135 8.55 -22.88 -6.08
CA MET A 135 7.26 -22.88 -5.36
C MET A 135 6.77 -24.30 -5.10
N ASP A 136 6.85 -25.19 -6.09
CA ASP A 136 6.47 -26.60 -5.93
C ASP A 136 7.34 -27.29 -4.87
N TYR A 137 8.66 -27.04 -4.89
CA TYR A 137 9.58 -27.52 -3.86
C TYR A 137 9.20 -27.01 -2.45
N ILE A 138 8.87 -25.72 -2.30
CA ILE A 138 8.44 -25.15 -1.02
C ILE A 138 7.20 -25.89 -0.50
N VAL A 139 6.20 -26.11 -1.36
CA VAL A 139 4.95 -26.79 -1.00
C VAL A 139 5.24 -28.23 -0.56
N GLU A 140 6.05 -28.97 -1.32
CA GLU A 140 6.43 -30.35 -1.00
C GLU A 140 7.16 -30.45 0.35
N GLN A 141 8.12 -29.55 0.60
CA GLN A 141 8.90 -29.56 1.84
C GLN A 141 8.12 -29.07 3.06
N SER A 142 7.01 -28.36 2.86
CA SER A 142 6.19 -27.84 3.96
C SER A 142 5.38 -28.91 4.69
N LEU A 143 5.35 -30.15 4.19
CA LEU A 143 4.56 -31.25 4.74
C LEU A 143 3.09 -30.87 4.97
N GLY A 144 2.52 -30.07 4.06
CA GLY A 144 1.13 -29.61 4.09
C GLY A 144 0.88 -28.32 4.88
N GLN A 145 1.92 -27.67 5.43
CA GLN A 145 1.78 -26.39 6.13
C GLN A 145 1.58 -25.21 5.17
N VAL A 146 2.13 -25.29 3.96
CA VAL A 146 2.10 -24.21 2.95
C VAL A 146 1.41 -24.73 1.70
N ASN A 147 0.44 -23.97 1.19
CA ASN A 147 -0.19 -24.25 -0.11
C ASN A 147 0.44 -23.40 -1.22
N GLN A 148 -0.01 -23.56 -2.47
CA GLN A 148 0.53 -22.81 -3.61
C GLN A 148 0.37 -21.28 -3.46
N ASP A 149 -0.75 -20.82 -2.90
CA ASP A 149 -0.94 -19.38 -2.65
C ASP A 149 0.09 -18.86 -1.63
N ASP A 150 0.30 -19.60 -0.55
CA ASP A 150 1.29 -19.28 0.47
C ASP A 150 2.72 -19.29 -0.13
N ALA A 151 3.05 -20.27 -0.98
CA ALA A 151 4.35 -20.35 -1.68
C ALA A 151 4.60 -19.15 -2.59
N HIS A 152 3.57 -18.70 -3.29
CA HIS A 152 3.61 -17.50 -4.12
C HIS A 152 3.80 -16.21 -3.30
N GLU A 153 3.21 -16.13 -2.09
CA GLU A 153 3.49 -15.03 -1.15
C GLU A 153 4.94 -15.07 -0.62
N ILE A 154 5.49 -16.24 -0.35
CA ILE A 154 6.90 -16.41 0.05
C ILE A 154 7.84 -15.94 -1.06
N MET A 155 7.55 -16.31 -2.31
CA MET A 155 8.32 -15.86 -3.47
C MET A 155 8.29 -14.34 -3.65
N ARG A 156 7.19 -13.68 -3.31
CA ARG A 156 7.15 -12.20 -3.28
C ARG A 156 8.15 -11.63 -2.29
N VAL A 157 8.27 -12.22 -1.10
CA VAL A 157 9.22 -11.74 -0.08
C VAL A 157 10.66 -11.88 -0.58
N ILE A 158 10.98 -13.03 -1.19
CA ILE A 158 12.29 -13.29 -1.80
C ILE A 158 12.57 -12.28 -2.93
N TYR A 159 11.61 -12.03 -3.81
CA TYR A 159 11.74 -11.03 -4.86
C TYR A 159 11.98 -9.61 -4.29
N HIS A 160 11.23 -9.23 -3.24
CA HIS A 160 11.41 -7.94 -2.58
C HIS A 160 12.80 -7.80 -1.94
N TYR A 161 13.38 -8.90 -1.46
CA TYR A 161 14.74 -8.90 -0.95
C TYR A 161 15.75 -8.55 -2.05
N HIS A 162 15.65 -9.20 -3.20
CA HIS A 162 16.57 -8.96 -4.32
C HIS A 162 16.43 -7.56 -4.92
N GLU A 163 15.20 -7.04 -5.02
CA GLU A 163 14.95 -5.73 -5.63
C GLU A 163 15.14 -4.54 -4.67
N TYR A 164 14.76 -4.71 -3.40
CA TYR A 164 14.63 -3.59 -2.46
C TYR A 164 15.37 -3.80 -1.12
N GLY A 165 16.00 -4.97 -0.95
CA GLY A 165 16.80 -5.29 0.23
C GLY A 165 16.00 -5.81 1.43
N LYS A 166 16.75 -6.22 2.46
CA LYS A 166 16.26 -6.95 3.65
C LYS A 166 15.10 -6.26 4.37
N ALA A 167 15.19 -4.95 4.60
CA ALA A 167 14.16 -4.20 5.33
C ALA A 167 12.80 -4.23 4.60
N ALA A 168 12.81 -4.16 3.27
CA ALA A 168 11.59 -4.21 2.47
C ALA A 168 10.98 -5.63 2.46
N ALA A 169 11.81 -6.66 2.35
CA ALA A 169 11.37 -8.06 2.41
C ALA A 169 10.71 -8.39 3.75
N LEU A 170 11.34 -8.00 4.88
CA LEU A 170 10.78 -8.25 6.21
C LEU A 170 9.47 -7.49 6.46
N LYS A 171 9.34 -6.30 5.87
CA LYS A 171 8.09 -5.55 5.91
C LYS A 171 6.97 -6.25 5.13
N GLU A 172 7.29 -6.81 3.96
CA GLU A 172 6.32 -7.60 3.20
C GLU A 172 5.89 -8.86 3.95
N PHE A 173 6.87 -9.54 4.58
CA PHE A 173 6.57 -10.68 5.43
C PHE A 173 5.69 -10.32 6.63
N ASP A 174 5.91 -9.18 7.28
CA ASP A 174 5.06 -8.75 8.41
C ASP A 174 3.58 -8.63 8.01
N ASN A 175 3.30 -8.20 6.77
CA ASN A 175 1.94 -8.15 6.23
C ASN A 175 1.36 -9.55 5.98
N ILE A 176 2.17 -10.48 5.48
CA ILE A 176 1.75 -11.88 5.26
C ILE A 176 1.49 -12.56 6.62
N ALA A 177 2.38 -12.40 7.59
CA ALA A 177 2.27 -12.97 8.91
C ALA A 177 0.99 -12.52 9.63
N LYS A 178 0.65 -11.22 9.59
CA LYS A 178 -0.60 -10.70 10.16
C LYS A 178 -1.84 -11.32 9.53
N LYS A 179 -1.87 -11.44 8.20
CA LYS A 179 -2.99 -12.09 7.50
C LYS A 179 -3.14 -13.57 7.87
N LEU A 180 -2.02 -14.28 8.03
CA LEU A 180 -2.02 -15.67 8.47
C LEU A 180 -2.54 -15.80 9.90
N ILE A 181 -2.14 -14.91 10.80
CA ILE A 181 -2.62 -14.83 12.18
C ILE A 181 -4.13 -14.58 12.21
N GLU A 182 -4.62 -13.57 11.50
CA GLU A 182 -6.05 -13.24 11.44
C GLU A 182 -6.90 -14.40 10.90
N LYS A 183 -6.39 -15.14 9.91
CA LYS A 183 -7.12 -16.22 9.26
C LYS A 183 -7.08 -17.53 10.05
N ASN A 184 -5.96 -17.85 10.67
CA ASN A 184 -5.68 -19.20 11.19
C ASN A 184 -5.47 -19.23 12.72
N GLY A 185 -5.44 -18.09 13.41
CA GLY A 185 -5.21 -18.02 14.85
C GLY A 185 -3.88 -18.68 15.25
N LEU A 186 -3.91 -19.51 16.30
CA LEU A 186 -2.73 -20.24 16.80
C LEU A 186 -2.10 -21.18 15.75
N ASP A 187 -2.86 -21.71 14.79
CA ASP A 187 -2.31 -22.58 13.75
C ASP A 187 -1.37 -21.84 12.79
N ALA A 188 -1.40 -20.49 12.80
CA ALA A 188 -0.45 -19.67 12.06
C ALA A 188 1.00 -19.85 12.53
N ILE A 189 1.25 -20.29 13.77
CA ILE A 189 2.59 -20.45 14.35
C ILE A 189 3.45 -21.36 13.49
N PHE A 190 2.92 -22.51 13.08
CA PHE A 190 3.67 -23.51 12.30
C PHE A 190 4.02 -22.95 10.93
N LYS A 191 3.07 -22.28 10.27
CA LYS A 191 3.29 -21.64 8.97
C LYS A 191 4.35 -20.53 9.04
N ILE A 192 4.22 -19.62 10.00
CA ILE A 192 5.14 -18.50 10.17
C ILE A 192 6.55 -18.99 10.51
N SER A 193 6.66 -20.03 11.33
CA SER A 193 7.94 -20.64 11.68
C SER A 193 8.61 -21.28 10.47
N PHE A 194 7.85 -22.03 9.66
CA PHE A 194 8.35 -22.61 8.42
C PHE A 194 8.83 -21.54 7.44
N ILE A 195 8.04 -20.49 7.21
CA ILE A 195 8.39 -19.39 6.31
C ILE A 195 9.63 -18.64 6.79
N SER A 196 9.71 -18.35 8.10
CA SER A 196 10.90 -17.71 8.68
C SER A 196 12.15 -18.56 8.42
N GLY A 197 12.04 -19.87 8.58
CA GLY A 197 13.11 -20.84 8.27
C GLY A 197 13.59 -20.80 6.81
N LEU A 198 12.70 -20.50 5.86
CA LEU A 198 13.05 -20.37 4.44
C LEU A 198 13.86 -19.10 4.13
N PHE A 199 13.81 -18.07 4.97
CA PHE A 199 14.57 -16.84 4.74
C PHE A 199 16.07 -16.99 4.95
N TYR A 200 16.50 -17.98 5.74
CA TYR A 200 17.91 -18.31 5.91
C TYR A 200 18.56 -18.87 4.63
N PRO A 201 18.09 -19.99 4.03
CA PRO A 201 18.68 -20.52 2.80
C PRO A 201 18.54 -19.58 1.60
N ASN A 202 17.58 -18.65 1.63
CA ASN A 202 17.42 -17.59 0.61
C ASN A 202 18.26 -16.33 0.89
N GLY A 203 19.10 -16.34 1.93
CA GLY A 203 20.06 -15.28 2.22
C GLY A 203 19.44 -13.97 2.73
N ILE A 204 18.17 -13.97 3.11
CA ILE A 204 17.45 -12.80 3.65
C ILE A 204 17.83 -12.59 5.13
N LEU A 205 17.98 -13.68 5.87
CA LEU A 205 18.29 -13.70 7.31
C LEU A 205 19.47 -14.61 7.61
N THR A 206 20.15 -14.37 8.73
CA THR A 206 20.98 -15.42 9.34
C THR A 206 20.08 -16.46 10.00
N LYS A 207 20.67 -17.59 10.42
CA LYS A 207 19.95 -18.65 11.13
C LYS A 207 19.36 -18.12 12.43
N GLU A 208 20.14 -17.34 13.19
CA GLU A 208 19.73 -16.74 14.46
C GLU A 208 18.57 -15.76 14.25
N GLU A 209 18.66 -14.90 13.23
CA GLU A 209 17.61 -13.94 12.90
C GLU A 209 16.30 -14.64 12.46
N SER A 210 16.40 -15.75 11.74
CA SER A 210 15.25 -16.59 11.38
C SER A 210 14.56 -17.17 12.62
N ASP A 211 15.33 -17.71 13.56
CA ASP A 211 14.80 -18.27 14.81
C ASP A 211 14.15 -17.20 15.69
N GLU A 212 14.75 -16.00 15.76
CA GLU A 212 14.19 -14.85 16.47
C GLU A 212 12.89 -14.35 15.83
N LEU A 213 12.82 -14.32 14.50
CA LEU A 213 11.63 -13.90 13.78
C LEU A 213 10.45 -14.84 14.03
N GLY A 214 10.67 -16.15 14.03
CA GLY A 214 9.64 -17.13 14.39
C GLY A 214 9.15 -16.98 15.84
N LYS A 215 10.06 -16.73 16.78
CA LYS A 215 9.72 -16.48 18.19
C LYS A 215 8.91 -15.21 18.38
N LYS A 216 9.25 -14.13 17.67
CA LYS A 216 8.54 -12.85 17.74
C LYS A 216 7.03 -13.04 17.50
N TYR A 217 6.64 -13.71 16.42
CA TYR A 217 5.22 -13.91 16.11
C TYR A 217 4.55 -14.95 16.99
N THR A 218 5.28 -15.99 17.42
CA THR A 218 4.79 -16.95 18.42
C THR A 218 4.39 -16.24 19.72
N ASN A 219 5.24 -15.35 20.23
CA ASN A 219 4.97 -14.59 21.44
C ASN A 219 3.77 -13.64 21.26
N GLN A 220 3.69 -12.94 20.12
CA GLN A 220 2.56 -12.08 19.80
C GLN A 220 1.24 -12.83 19.78
N LEU A 221 1.20 -14.03 19.19
CA LEU A 221 0.01 -14.88 19.16
C LEU A 221 -0.41 -15.35 20.55
N ILE A 222 0.55 -15.75 21.40
CA ILE A 222 0.27 -16.14 22.78
C ILE A 222 -0.29 -14.96 23.58
N GLU A 223 0.25 -13.75 23.41
CA GLU A 223 -0.25 -12.54 24.07
C GLU A 223 -1.68 -12.19 23.64
N ILE A 224 -2.01 -12.33 22.34
CA ILE A 224 -3.36 -12.10 21.81
C ILE A 224 -4.36 -13.08 22.45
N GLU A 225 -4.02 -14.37 22.52
CA GLU A 225 -4.90 -15.38 23.13
C GLU A 225 -5.10 -15.16 24.63
N LEU A 226 -4.04 -14.79 25.36
CA LEU A 226 -4.13 -14.47 26.79
C LEU A 226 -5.01 -13.24 27.06
N GLN A 227 -5.08 -12.29 26.13
CA GLN A 227 -5.98 -11.13 26.22
C GLN A 227 -7.44 -11.50 25.92
N ASN A 228 -7.69 -12.51 25.08
CA ASN A 228 -9.04 -12.97 24.75
C ASN A 228 -9.68 -13.87 25.84
N ILE A 229 -8.87 -14.36 26.78
CA ILE A 229 -9.32 -15.22 27.89
C ILE A 229 -9.68 -14.39 29.15
N ASN A 230 -9.33 -13.10 29.19
CA ASN A 230 -9.63 -12.17 30.29
C ASN A 230 -10.77 -11.21 29.94
#